data_AF-A0A962B1A4-F1
#
_entry.id   AF-A0A962B1A4-F1
#
_cell.length_a   1.000
_cell.length_b   1.000
_cell.length_c   1.000
_cell.angle_alpha   90.00
_cell.angle_beta   90.00
_cell.angle_gamma   90.00
#
_symmetry.space_group_name_H-M   'P 1'
#
loop_
_entity.id
_entity.type
_entity.pdbx_description
1 polymer ?
#
loop_
_entity_poly.entity_id
_entity_poly.type
_entity_poly.pdbx_seq_one_letter_code
_entity_poly.pdbx_strand_id
1 'polypeptide(L)' 'MNTRDPIEIFRQSLLIDGRPEDTRVVVAMSGGVDSSVVAALARRAGYDVVGITMQLYDDGGARPRPGACCAGQDIHDAR' A
#
# COMPACT_ATOMS: atom_id res chain seq x y z
N MET A 1 4.45 32.18 -6.18
CA MET A 1 3.59 30.97 -6.35
C MET A 1 4.10 29.95 -5.35
N ASN A 2 3.36 29.69 -4.27
CA ASN A 2 3.80 28.81 -3.18
C ASN A 2 3.36 27.37 -3.50
N THR A 3 4.11 26.69 -4.36
CA THR A 3 3.89 25.26 -4.61
C THR A 3 4.44 24.48 -3.43
N ARG A 4 3.56 24.05 -2.53
CA ARG A 4 3.91 23.08 -1.48
C ARG A 4 4.33 21.79 -2.17
N ASP A 5 5.45 21.21 -1.73
CA ASP A 5 5.94 19.92 -2.21
C ASP A 5 4.87 18.83 -1.98
N PRO A 6 4.42 18.11 -3.03
CA PRO A 6 3.47 17.00 -2.89
C PRO A 6 3.88 15.95 -1.85
N ILE A 7 5.18 15.70 -1.68
CA ILE A 7 5.68 14.75 -0.69
C ILE A 7 5.50 15.27 0.73
N GLU A 8 5.72 16.56 0.97
CA GLU A 8 5.48 17.17 2.27
C GLU A 8 3.98 17.22 2.61
N ILE A 9 3.11 17.47 1.62
CA ILE A 9 1.65 17.38 1.80
C ILE A 9 1.26 15.96 2.21
N PHE A 10 1.77 14.95 1.50
CA PHE A 10 1.51 13.55 1.83
C PHE A 10 1.97 13.21 3.24
N ARG A 11 3.19 13.61 3.63
CA ARG A 11 3.74 13.39 4.97
C ARG A 11 2.88 14.01 6.07
N GLN A 12 2.41 15.23 5.88
CA GLN A 12 1.53 15.92 6.83
C GLN A 12 0.15 15.25 6.94
N SER A 13 -0.34 14.62 5.87
CA SER A 13 -1.63 13.92 5.88
C SER A 13 -1.64 12.63 6.71
N LEU A 14 -0.47 12.00 6.90
CA LEU A 14 -0.36 10.75 7.65
C LEU A 14 -0.44 10.95 9.17
N LEU A 15 -0.17 12.17 9.67
CA LEU A 15 -0.19 12.50 11.11
C LEU A 15 0.67 11.54 11.96
N ILE A 16 1.82 11.12 11.43
CA ILE A 16 2.76 10.25 12.14
C ILE A 16 3.87 11.10 12.75
N ASP A 17 4.07 10.95 14.07
CA ASP A 17 5.14 11.61 14.81
C ASP A 17 6.52 11.01 14.51
N GLY A 18 7.57 11.79 14.75
CA GLY A 18 8.97 11.36 14.59
C GLY A 18 9.55 11.62 13.21
N ARG A 19 10.80 11.20 13.02
CA ARG A 19 11.51 11.35 11.74
C ARG A 19 11.14 10.18 10.81
N PRO A 20 10.87 10.43 9.52
CA PRO A 20 10.50 9.35 8.59
C PRO A 20 11.50 8.19 8.58
N GLU A 21 12.79 8.47 8.62
CA GLU A 21 13.85 7.45 8.60
C GLU A 21 13.86 6.50 9.81
N ASP A 22 13.27 6.91 10.94
CA ASP A 22 13.15 6.10 12.16
C ASP A 22 11.77 5.43 12.28
N THR A 23 10.88 5.66 11.31
CA THR A 23 9.48 5.25 11.37
C THR A 23 9.18 4.20 10.31
N ARG A 24 8.80 3.00 10.77
CA ARG A 24 8.34 1.91 9.90
C ARG A 24 6.85 2.05 9.60
N VAL A 25 6.51 2.04 8.31
CA VAL A 25 5.11 2.06 7.81
C VAL A 25 4.80 0.73 7.15
N VAL A 26 3.79 0.04 7.67
CA VAL A 26 3.27 -1.20 7.08
C VAL A 26 2.06 -0.87 6.23
N VAL A 27 2.13 -1.12 4.92
CA VAL A 27 1.06 -0.83 3.96
C VAL A 27 0.32 -2.11 3.63
N ALA A 28 -1.00 -2.12 3.82
CA ALA A 28 -1.85 -3.20 3.32
C ALA A 28 -1.94 -3.10 1.79
N MET A 29 -1.26 -4.03 1.11
CA MET A 29 -1.16 -4.14 -0.33
C MET A 29 -2.24 -5.10 -0.83
N SER A 30 -3.30 -4.55 -1.42
CA SER A 30 -4.40 -5.34 -1.98
C SER A 30 -4.13 -5.85 -3.39
N GLY A 31 -3.02 -5.44 -4.01
CA GLY A 31 -2.74 -5.60 -5.45
C GLY A 31 -3.28 -4.44 -6.31
N GLY A 32 -4.10 -3.56 -5.73
CA GLY A 32 -4.65 -2.38 -6.42
C GLY A 32 -3.69 -1.17 -6.46
N VAL A 33 -3.90 -0.31 -7.46
CA VAL A 33 -3.09 0.89 -7.72
C VAL A 33 -3.02 1.84 -6.52
N ASP A 34 -4.12 2.02 -5.79
CA ASP A 34 -4.16 2.93 -4.64
C ASP A 34 -3.15 2.54 -3.57
N SER A 35 -3.10 1.25 -3.20
CA SER A 35 -2.14 0.74 -2.22
C SER A 35 -0.69 0.87 -2.70
N SER A 36 -0.44 0.64 -3.98
CA SER A 36 0.87 0.81 -4.60
C SER A 36 1.33 2.27 -4.62
N VAL A 37 0.43 3.21 -4.89
CA VAL A 37 0.73 4.65 -4.84
C VAL A 37 1.02 5.08 -3.41
N VAL A 38 0.26 4.62 -2.41
CA VAL A 38 0.53 4.90 -1.00
C VAL A 38 1.90 4.38 -0.58
N ALA A 39 2.25 3.13 -0.92
CA ALA A 39 3.55 2.55 -0.62
C ALA A 39 4.70 3.34 -1.28
N ALA A 40 4.53 3.72 -2.55
CA ALA A 40 5.52 4.51 -3.28
C ALA A 40 5.71 5.91 -2.68
N LEU A 41 4.62 6.60 -2.30
CA LEU A 41 4.68 7.93 -1.69
C LEU A 41 5.29 7.87 -0.29
N ALA A 42 4.94 6.88 0.53
CA ALA A 42 5.57 6.68 1.84
C ALA A 42 7.08 6.43 1.71
N ARG A 43 7.50 5.61 0.74
CA ARG A 43 8.94 5.38 0.50
C ARG A 43 9.65 6.65 0.04
N ARG A 44 9.03 7.44 -0.86
CA ARG A 44 9.56 8.74 -1.31
C ARG A 44 9.62 9.78 -0.19
N ALA A 45 8.70 9.72 0.77
CA ALA A 45 8.69 10.58 1.95
C ALA A 45 9.74 10.19 3.01
N GLY A 46 10.52 9.13 2.78
CA GLY A 46 11.65 8.73 3.62
C GLY A 46 11.32 7.67 4.69
N TYR A 47 10.10 7.13 4.69
CA TYR A 47 9.72 6.07 5.62
C TYR A 47 10.35 4.72 5.29
N ASP A 48 10.54 3.88 6.31
CA ASP A 48 10.85 2.47 6.13
C ASP A 48 9.56 1.69 5.83
N VAL A 49 9.32 1.40 4.55
CA VAL A 49 8.04 0.85 4.09
C VAL A 49 8.10 -0.67 3.91
N VAL A 50 7.13 -1.36 4.47
CA VAL A 50 6.87 -2.80 4.26
C VAL A 50 5.46 -2.99 3.70
N GLY A 51 5.34 -3.59 2.53
CA GLY A 51 4.05 -4.00 1.97
C GLY A 51 3.63 -5.37 2.53
N ILE A 52 2.37 -5.52 2.92
CA ILE A 52 1.78 -6.81 3.32
C ILE A 52 0.50 -7.08 2.53
N THR A 53 0.36 -8.29 2.03
CA THR A 53 -0.91 -8.77 1.46
C THR A 53 -1.52 -9.77 2.42
N MET A 54 -2.77 -9.53 2.80
CA MET A 54 -3.51 -10.43 3.69
C MET A 54 -4.51 -11.24 2.87
N GLN A 55 -4.39 -12.55 2.96
CA GLN A 55 -5.41 -13.47 2.46
C GLN A 55 -6.46 -13.68 3.55
N LEU A 56 -7.56 -12.94 3.46
CA LEU A 56 -8.63 -12.92 4.48
C LEU A 56 -9.78 -13.88 4.19
N TYR A 57 -9.79 -14.53 3.02
CA TYR A 57 -10.76 -15.54 2.64
C TYR A 57 -10.06 -16.86 2.36
N ASP A 58 -10.69 -17.95 2.77
CA ASP A 58 -10.23 -19.29 2.46
C ASP A 58 -10.49 -19.57 0.98
N ASP A 59 -9.45 -19.92 0.23
CA ASP A 59 -9.56 -20.32 -1.19
C ASP A 59 -10.19 -21.72 -1.34
N GLY A 60 -10.95 -22.16 -0.33
CA GLY A 60 -11.47 -23.51 -0.16
C GLY A 60 -12.27 -24.00 -1.35
N GLY A 61 -11.59 -24.60 -2.32
CA GLY A 61 -12.16 -25.35 -3.45
C GLY A 61 -13.17 -24.58 -4.30
N ALA A 62 -13.27 -23.25 -4.17
CA ALA A 62 -14.28 -22.46 -4.84
C ALA A 62 -13.93 -22.33 -6.32
N ARG A 63 -14.49 -23.25 -7.11
CA ARG A 63 -14.53 -23.25 -8.57
C ARG A 63 -14.65 -21.79 -9.08
N PRO A 64 -13.80 -21.35 -10.03
CA PRO A 64 -13.75 -19.96 -10.46
C PRO A 64 -15.15 -19.51 -10.85
N ARG A 65 -15.70 -18.57 -10.09
CA ARG A 65 -16.99 -17.96 -10.41
C ARG A 65 -16.75 -16.96 -11.54
N PRO A 66 -17.50 -17.03 -12.65
CA PRO A 66 -17.46 -15.97 -13.66
C PRO A 66 -17.77 -14.62 -12.97
N GLY A 67 -16.81 -13.70 -12.97
CA GLY A 67 -16.94 -12.38 -12.33
C GLY A 67 -16.24 -12.21 -10.97
N ALA A 68 -15.66 -13.27 -10.38
CA ALA A 68 -14.74 -13.11 -9.25
C ALA A 68 -13.36 -12.71 -9.80
N CYS A 69 -13.07 -11.41 -9.86
CA CYS A 69 -11.76 -10.94 -10.27
C CYS A 69 -10.71 -11.30 -9.20
N CYS A 70 -9.65 -11.96 -9.64
CA CYS A 70 -8.28 -11.60 -9.30
C CYS A 70 -7.72 -11.96 -7.92
N ALA A 71 -8.51 -12.54 -7.01
CA ALA A 71 -8.04 -12.94 -5.66
C ALA A 71 -6.72 -13.76 -5.63
N GLY A 72 -6.44 -14.60 -6.64
CA GLY A 72 -5.18 -15.34 -6.75
C GLY A 72 -4.06 -14.64 -7.53
N GLN A 73 -4.36 -13.66 -8.39
CA GLN A 73 -3.36 -12.90 -9.16
C GLN A 73 -2.88 -11.65 -8.42
N ASP A 74 -3.76 -11.01 -7.63
CA ASP A 74 -3.45 -9.78 -6.89
C ASP A 74 -2.31 -9.99 -5.86
N ILE A 75 -2.16 -11.20 -5.34
CA ILE A 75 -1.05 -11.61 -4.46
C ILE A 75 0.30 -11.53 -5.20
N HIS A 76 0.34 -11.88 -6.49
CA HIS A 76 1.56 -11.83 -7.29
C HIS A 76 1.94 -10.39 -7.67
N ASP A 77 0.95 -9.52 -7.86
CA ASP A 77 1.17 -8.10 -8.18
C ASP A 77 1.59 -7.27 -6.95
N ALA A 78 1.32 -7.75 -5.73
CA ALA A 78 1.66 -7.08 -4.48
C ALA A 78 3.12 -7.26 -4.00
N ARG A 79 4.08 -7.29 -4.93
CA ARG A 79 5.53 -7.41 -4.64
C ARG A 79 6.28 -6.09 -4.65
#